data_AF-A0A4Q4CEQ2-F1
#
_entry.id   AF-A0A4Q4CEQ2-F1
#
_cell.length_a   1.000
_cell.length_b   1.000
_cell.length_c   1.000
_cell.angle_alpha   90.00
_cell.angle_beta   90.00
_cell.angle_gamma   90.00
#
_symmetry.space_group_name_H-M   'P 1'
#
loop_
_entity.id
_entity.type
_entity.pdbx_description
1 polymer ?
#
loop_
_entity_poly.entity_id
_entity_poly.type
_entity_poly.pdbx_seq_one_letter_code
_entity_poly.pdbx_strand_id
1 'polypeptide(L)'
;MVGQRRKIAVIGGGVGAITATYAITQIPDWNKIFDITVYQMGWRCGGKGASGRNLAQHARIEEHGLHIWAGFYENAFRLMRDCYETLNKTGLRSPEAPLGTLDKAFKGLSHFFLAEDLPQPDGTVSLHPWRIDFQPNAEKPGTGGLLPSPFAYFQMAARSVADAIDRDLSLEAPGSHWLPDRFHSGFNRLGLPLAAPSPFHHLAALADRLPPNPHARNAASGRTCRPRAGLAPRSDGRG
;
A
#
# COMPACT_ATOMS: atom_id res chain seq x y z
N MET A 1 -8.88 15.69 -42.87
CA MET A 1 -9.85 16.19 -41.88
C MET A 1 -9.36 15.77 -40.50
N VAL A 2 -8.92 16.70 -39.66
CA VAL A 2 -8.65 16.39 -38.25
C VAL A 2 -10.03 16.14 -37.62
N GLY A 3 -10.33 14.89 -37.26
CA GLY A 3 -11.60 14.55 -36.62
C GLY A 3 -11.79 15.41 -35.36
N GLN A 4 -13.02 15.85 -35.09
CA GLN A 4 -13.29 16.64 -33.88
C GLN A 4 -12.83 15.86 -32.64
N ARG A 5 -12.08 16.54 -31.76
CA ARG A 5 -11.66 16.00 -30.45
C ARG A 5 -12.90 15.58 -29.65
N ARG A 6 -12.81 14.45 -28.95
CA ARG A 6 -13.89 13.97 -28.08
C ARG A 6 -13.99 14.87 -26.85
N LYS A 7 -15.14 15.53 -26.68
CA LYS A 7 -15.41 16.38 -25.53
C LYS A 7 -15.64 15.56 -24.27
N ILE A 8 -15.00 15.93 -23.17
CA ILE A 8 -15.17 15.32 -21.84
C ILE A 8 -15.50 16.43 -20.85
N ALA A 9 -16.71 16.39 -20.29
CA ALA A 9 -17.11 17.24 -19.18
C ALA A 9 -16.84 16.51 -17.85
N VAL A 10 -16.02 17.09 -17.00
CA VAL A 10 -15.70 16.59 -15.66
C VAL A 10 -16.40 17.48 -14.64
N ILE A 11 -17.30 16.93 -13.83
CA ILE A 11 -18.10 17.70 -12.87
C ILE A 11 -17.51 17.51 -11.46
N GLY A 12 -17.01 18.61 -10.90
CA GLY A 12 -16.29 18.66 -9.62
C GLY A 12 -14.78 18.49 -9.79
N GLY A 13 -14.03 19.18 -8.95
CA GLY A 13 -12.56 19.15 -8.84
C GLY A 13 -12.09 18.50 -7.53
N GLY A 14 -12.85 17.52 -7.04
CA GLY A 14 -12.40 16.64 -5.95
C GLY A 14 -11.31 15.67 -6.41
N VAL A 15 -10.66 14.99 -5.44
CA VAL A 15 -9.52 14.10 -5.73
C VAL A 15 -9.82 13.08 -6.83
N GLY A 16 -10.96 12.39 -6.79
CA GLY A 16 -11.30 11.38 -7.81
C GLY A 16 -11.43 11.95 -9.22
N ALA A 17 -11.98 13.16 -9.36
CA ALA A 17 -12.14 13.82 -10.65
C ALA A 17 -10.80 14.31 -11.19
N ILE A 18 -9.97 14.91 -10.34
CA ILE A 18 -8.65 15.43 -10.73
C ILE A 18 -7.69 14.29 -11.08
N THR A 19 -7.66 13.20 -10.31
CA THR A 19 -6.76 12.08 -10.60
C THR A 19 -7.19 11.30 -11.85
N ALA A 20 -8.50 11.15 -12.10
CA ALA A 20 -9.01 10.57 -13.33
C ALA A 20 -8.65 11.45 -14.55
N THR A 21 -8.86 12.77 -14.43
CA THR A 21 -8.48 13.72 -15.47
C THR A 21 -6.97 13.67 -15.75
N TYR A 22 -6.16 13.66 -14.70
CA TYR A 22 -4.71 13.52 -14.80
C TYR A 22 -4.30 12.22 -15.50
N ALA A 23 -4.94 11.09 -15.19
CA ALA A 23 -4.66 9.82 -15.87
C ALA A 23 -4.96 9.90 -17.38
N ILE A 24 -6.04 10.60 -17.78
CA ILE A 24 -6.33 10.85 -19.20
C ILE A 24 -5.23 11.72 -19.83
N THR A 25 -4.71 12.72 -19.13
CA THR A 25 -3.63 13.57 -19.65
C THR A 25 -2.27 12.88 -19.71
N GLN A 26 -2.12 11.68 -19.14
CA GLN A 26 -0.93 10.84 -19.32
C GLN A 26 -0.97 10.01 -20.62
N ILE A 27 -2.10 9.97 -21.33
CA ILE A 27 -2.18 9.28 -22.61
C ILE A 27 -1.35 10.07 -23.65
N PRO A 28 -0.46 9.44 -24.42
CA PRO A 28 0.26 10.11 -25.50
C PRO A 28 -0.71 10.82 -26.44
N ASP A 29 -0.40 12.08 -26.81
CA ASP A 29 -1.25 12.89 -27.68
C ASP A 29 -2.70 13.08 -27.19
N TRP A 30 -2.95 12.97 -25.88
CA TRP A 30 -4.30 13.11 -25.31
C TRP A 30 -5.01 14.39 -25.78
N ASN A 31 -4.29 15.49 -25.96
CA ASN A 31 -4.81 16.78 -26.36
C ASN A 31 -5.26 16.84 -27.84
N LYS A 32 -4.80 15.90 -28.67
CA LYS A 32 -5.28 15.69 -30.04
C LYS A 32 -6.53 14.81 -30.08
N ILE A 33 -6.76 14.02 -29.03
CA ILE A 33 -7.86 13.05 -28.93
C ILE A 33 -9.04 13.64 -28.16
N PHE A 34 -8.77 14.38 -27.09
CA PHE A 34 -9.74 14.86 -26.12
C PHE A 34 -9.76 16.38 -25.98
N ASP A 35 -10.94 16.90 -25.68
CA ASP A 35 -11.17 18.28 -25.25
C ASP A 35 -11.83 18.24 -23.87
N ILE A 36 -11.03 18.46 -22.82
CA ILE A 36 -11.43 18.19 -21.43
C ILE A 36 -11.75 19.51 -20.74
N THR A 37 -12.95 19.61 -20.16
CA THR A 37 -13.37 20.76 -19.34
C THR A 37 -13.73 20.28 -17.94
N VAL A 38 -13.07 20.85 -16.93
CA VAL A 38 -13.36 20.60 -15.52
C VAL A 38 -14.24 21.72 -14.97
N TYR A 39 -15.45 21.37 -14.55
CA TYR A 39 -16.42 22.26 -13.93
C TYR A 39 -16.33 22.13 -12.41
N GLN A 40 -15.64 23.06 -11.76
CA GLN A 40 -15.55 23.16 -10.30
C GLN A 40 -16.42 24.33 -9.82
N MET A 41 -17.24 24.10 -8.79
CA MET A 41 -17.94 25.19 -8.11
C MET A 41 -16.96 25.97 -7.23
N GLY A 42 -16.85 27.28 -7.47
CA GLY A 42 -15.89 28.13 -6.78
C GLY A 42 -14.45 27.98 -7.28
N TRP A 43 -13.52 28.62 -6.60
CA TRP A 43 -12.16 28.83 -7.10
C TRP A 43 -11.14 27.75 -6.68
N ARG A 44 -11.53 26.79 -5.83
CA ARG A 44 -10.61 25.82 -5.20
C ARG A 44 -10.98 24.38 -5.53
N CYS A 45 -9.98 23.60 -5.92
CA CYS A 45 -10.07 22.14 -6.06
C CYS A 45 -9.72 21.42 -4.73
N GLY A 46 -10.01 20.12 -4.65
CA GLY A 46 -9.64 19.23 -3.54
C GLY A 46 -10.84 18.51 -2.90
N GLY A 47 -12.05 19.06 -3.03
CA GLY A 47 -13.26 18.46 -2.45
C GLY A 47 -13.12 18.24 -0.93
N LYS A 48 -13.38 17.03 -0.45
CA LYS A 48 -13.26 16.67 0.99
C LYS A 48 -11.83 16.74 1.53
N GLY A 49 -10.82 16.67 0.66
CA GLY A 49 -9.40 16.80 1.04
C GLY A 49 -8.86 18.23 1.00
N ALA A 50 -9.72 19.24 0.86
CA ALA A 50 -9.28 20.61 0.69
C ALA A 50 -9.06 21.34 2.03
N SER A 51 -7.81 21.59 2.40
CA SER A 51 -7.45 22.30 3.64
C SER A 51 -7.36 23.82 3.47
N GLY A 52 -7.74 24.57 4.50
CA GLY A 52 -7.64 26.04 4.57
C GLY A 52 -6.40 26.52 5.31
N ARG A 53 -6.19 27.83 5.41
CA ARG A 53 -5.17 28.42 6.28
C ARG A 53 -5.74 29.56 7.11
N ASN A 54 -5.50 29.53 8.41
CA ASN A 54 -5.96 30.56 9.34
C ASN A 54 -4.89 31.64 9.52
N LEU A 55 -5.08 32.78 8.86
CA LEU A 55 -4.12 33.90 8.92
C LEU A 55 -4.03 34.53 10.32
N ALA A 56 -5.10 34.46 11.12
CA ALA A 56 -5.07 34.92 12.51
C ALA A 56 -4.24 33.99 13.42
N GLN A 57 -4.01 32.74 13.00
CA GLN A 57 -3.23 31.74 13.74
C GLN A 57 -1.99 31.31 12.95
N HIS A 58 -1.14 32.27 12.61
CA HIS A 58 0.15 32.04 11.94
C HIS A 58 0.04 31.26 10.62
N ALA A 59 -1.07 31.42 9.90
CA ALA A 59 -1.35 30.71 8.64
C ALA A 59 -1.29 29.18 8.77
N ARG A 60 -1.61 28.63 9.95
CA ARG A 60 -1.71 27.18 10.18
C ARG A 60 -2.78 26.58 9.30
N ILE A 61 -2.54 25.33 8.88
CA ILE A 61 -3.46 24.56 8.05
C ILE A 61 -4.66 24.14 8.91
N GLU A 62 -5.86 24.34 8.38
CA GLU A 62 -7.12 23.87 8.97
C GLU A 62 -7.72 22.78 8.09
N GLU A 63 -7.96 21.61 8.67
CA GLU A 63 -8.50 20.44 7.97
C GLU A 63 -9.78 19.98 8.64
N HIS A 64 -10.77 19.56 7.85
CA HIS A 64 -12.05 19.10 8.40
C HIS A 64 -11.99 17.68 8.98
N GLY A 65 -10.87 16.97 8.82
CA GLY A 65 -10.71 15.59 9.24
C GLY A 65 -9.29 15.07 9.02
N LEU A 66 -9.04 13.89 9.56
CA LEU A 66 -7.76 13.20 9.50
C LEU A 66 -7.55 12.53 8.13
N HIS A 67 -6.45 12.85 7.44
CA HIS A 67 -6.07 12.23 6.17
C HIS A 67 -4.75 11.46 6.31
N ILE A 68 -4.85 10.15 6.56
CA ILE A 68 -3.67 9.27 6.65
C ILE A 68 -3.46 8.54 5.34
N TRP A 69 -2.21 8.51 4.87
CA TRP A 69 -1.78 7.70 3.75
C TRP A 69 -1.06 6.46 4.26
N ALA A 70 -1.58 5.29 3.94
CA ALA A 70 -0.89 4.04 4.18
C ALA A 70 0.12 3.76 3.06
N GLY A 71 1.24 3.10 3.39
CA GLY A 71 2.34 2.84 2.45
C GLY A 71 1.92 2.11 1.16
N PHE A 72 0.82 1.36 1.20
CA PHE A 72 0.28 0.61 0.05
C PHE A 72 -0.57 1.45 -0.92
N TYR A 73 -0.70 2.77 -0.73
CA TYR A 73 -1.46 3.66 -1.62
C TYR A 73 -0.66 3.97 -2.90
N GLU A 74 -0.29 2.93 -3.65
CA GLU A 74 0.65 3.00 -4.78
C GLU A 74 0.27 4.06 -5.83
N ASN A 75 -0.98 4.06 -6.26
CA ASN A 75 -1.46 5.03 -7.26
C ASN A 75 -1.36 6.48 -6.78
N ALA A 76 -1.61 6.71 -5.49
CA ALA A 76 -1.59 8.03 -4.91
C ALA A 76 -0.15 8.54 -4.77
N PHE A 77 0.77 7.70 -4.29
CA PHE A 77 2.18 8.05 -4.16
C PHE A 77 2.87 8.25 -5.52
N ARG A 78 2.53 7.42 -6.51
CA ARG A 78 3.04 7.57 -7.88
C ARG A 78 2.63 8.91 -8.48
N LEU A 79 1.34 9.25 -8.41
CA LEU A 79 0.83 10.53 -8.90
C LEU A 79 1.45 11.72 -8.16
N MET A 80 1.57 11.64 -6.84
CA MET A 80 2.18 12.73 -6.06
C MET A 80 3.67 12.90 -6.40
N ARG A 81 4.39 11.81 -6.68
CA ARG A 81 5.78 11.88 -7.14
C ARG A 81 5.87 12.64 -8.45
N ASP A 82 5.06 12.25 -9.44
CA ASP A 82 5.00 12.90 -10.74
C ASP A 82 4.61 14.38 -10.62
N CYS A 83 3.70 14.70 -9.70
CA CYS A 83 3.31 16.08 -9.38
C CYS A 83 4.49 16.91 -8.86
N TYR A 84 5.19 16.43 -7.82
CA TYR A 84 6.38 17.12 -7.28
C TYR A 84 7.48 17.27 -8.32
N GLU A 85 7.74 16.22 -9.11
CA GLU A 85 8.71 16.29 -10.20
C GLU A 85 8.31 17.30 -11.27
N THR A 86 7.05 17.36 -11.65
CA THR A 86 6.54 18.31 -12.65
C THR A 86 6.63 19.75 -12.13
N LEU A 87 6.29 19.99 -10.86
CA LEU A 87 6.43 21.31 -10.24
C LEU A 87 7.89 21.78 -10.22
N ASN A 88 8.82 20.87 -9.94
CA ASN A 88 10.24 21.17 -9.96
C ASN A 88 10.76 21.42 -11.38
N LYS A 89 10.38 20.56 -12.35
CA LYS A 89 10.77 20.69 -13.76
C LYS A 89 10.25 21.97 -14.41
N THR A 90 9.06 22.44 -14.01
CA THR A 90 8.44 23.67 -14.55
C THR A 90 8.82 24.93 -13.77
N GLY A 91 9.64 24.82 -12.73
CA GLY A 91 10.06 25.96 -11.89
C GLY A 91 8.96 26.52 -10.99
N LEU A 92 7.81 25.86 -10.88
CA LEU A 92 6.73 26.22 -9.96
C LEU A 92 7.05 25.90 -8.50
N ARG A 93 8.05 25.04 -8.27
CA ARG A 93 8.58 24.70 -6.95
C ARG A 93 10.09 24.50 -7.04
N SER A 94 10.81 24.93 -6.02
CA SER A 94 12.23 24.58 -5.86
C SER A 94 12.35 23.27 -5.07
N PRO A 95 13.22 22.34 -5.49
CA PRO A 95 13.49 21.12 -4.74
C PRO A 95 14.14 21.40 -3.37
N GLU A 96 14.80 22.54 -3.20
CA GLU A 96 15.42 23.01 -1.95
C GLU A 96 14.41 23.54 -0.95
N ALA A 97 13.25 24.02 -1.40
CA ALA A 97 12.20 24.57 -0.56
C ALA A 97 11.76 23.60 0.56
N PRO A 98 11.19 24.10 1.67
CA PRO A 98 10.53 23.25 2.66
C PRO A 98 9.46 22.38 1.99
N LEU A 99 9.53 21.06 2.22
CA LEU A 99 8.68 20.07 1.55
C LEU A 99 8.83 20.13 0.00
N GLY A 100 9.99 20.51 -0.53
CA GLY A 100 10.25 20.74 -1.96
C GLY A 100 10.15 19.49 -2.84
N THR A 101 10.26 18.31 -2.24
CA THR A 101 10.14 17.01 -2.90
C THR A 101 9.18 16.11 -2.12
N LEU A 102 8.67 15.06 -2.77
CA LEU A 102 7.81 14.08 -2.10
C LEU A 102 8.50 13.50 -0.85
N ASP A 103 9.78 13.11 -0.96
CA ASP A 103 10.52 12.47 0.14
C ASP A 103 10.84 13.45 1.30
N LYS A 104 10.78 14.77 1.04
CA LYS A 104 10.80 15.81 2.08
C LYS A 104 9.40 16.01 2.71
N ALA A 105 8.35 15.92 1.90
CA ALA A 105 6.97 16.17 2.30
C ALA A 105 6.32 15.02 3.06
N PHE A 106 6.63 13.78 2.69
CA PHE A 106 6.10 12.57 3.31
C PHE A 106 7.18 11.91 4.16
N LYS A 107 6.88 11.68 5.44
CA LYS A 107 7.74 10.94 6.37
C LYS A 107 6.97 9.72 6.87
N GLY A 108 7.65 8.57 6.87
CA GLY A 108 7.07 7.33 7.37
C GLY A 108 6.77 7.46 8.86
N LEU A 109 5.56 7.06 9.24
CA LEU A 109 5.13 6.93 10.61
C LEU A 109 4.60 5.51 10.80
N SER A 110 5.23 4.76 11.70
CA SER A 110 4.95 3.32 11.89
C SER A 110 3.98 3.08 13.05
N HIS A 111 3.33 4.12 13.54
CA HIS A 111 2.34 4.01 14.60
C HIS A 111 1.29 5.11 14.47
N PHE A 112 0.09 4.80 14.93
CA PHE A 112 -1.04 5.72 14.94
C PHE A 112 -1.73 5.64 16.29
N PHE A 113 -2.19 6.79 16.78
CA PHE A 113 -2.91 6.88 18.06
C PHE A 113 -4.36 7.26 17.79
N LEU A 114 -5.27 6.44 18.31
CA LEU A 114 -6.65 6.83 18.58
C LEU A 114 -6.77 7.10 20.08
N ALA A 115 -7.72 7.92 20.47
CA ALA A 115 -8.05 8.11 21.86
C ALA A 115 -9.57 8.02 22.02
N GLU A 116 -9.99 7.36 23.09
CA GLU A 116 -11.39 7.20 23.45
C GLU A 116 -11.61 7.69 24.87
N ASP A 117 -12.70 8.40 25.07
CA ASP A 117 -13.15 8.80 26.40
C ASP A 117 -13.86 7.61 27.06
N LEU A 118 -13.26 7.06 28.12
CA LEU A 118 -13.82 5.96 28.90
C LEU A 118 -14.45 6.51 30.19
N PRO A 119 -15.77 6.35 30.38
CA PRO A 119 -16.43 6.65 31.64
C PRO A 119 -15.90 5.75 32.75
N GLN A 120 -15.58 6.34 33.89
CA GLN A 120 -15.11 5.65 35.08
C GLN A 120 -16.25 5.40 36.08
N PRO A 121 -16.14 4.39 36.95
CA PRO A 121 -17.18 4.09 37.96
C PRO A 121 -17.48 5.23 38.94
N ASP A 122 -16.53 6.15 39.14
CA ASP A 122 -16.66 7.33 40.00
C ASP A 122 -17.32 8.54 39.28
N GLY A 123 -17.75 8.35 38.03
CA GLY A 123 -18.36 9.39 37.20
C GLY A 123 -17.37 10.30 36.48
N THR A 124 -16.06 10.08 36.61
CA THR A 124 -15.04 10.80 35.83
C THR A 124 -14.89 10.19 34.43
N VAL A 125 -14.19 10.91 33.53
CA VAL A 125 -13.84 10.43 32.19
C VAL A 125 -12.33 10.30 32.11
N SER A 126 -11.84 9.13 31.72
CA SER A 126 -10.41 8.90 31.45
C SER A 126 -10.18 8.78 29.95
N LEU A 127 -9.17 9.47 29.42
CA LEU A 127 -8.75 9.29 28.04
C LEU A 127 -7.92 8.00 27.91
N HIS A 128 -8.42 7.03 27.14
CA HIS A 128 -7.69 5.80 26.84
C HIS A 128 -6.99 5.89 25.48
N PRO A 129 -5.65 5.85 25.44
CA PRO A 129 -4.91 5.90 24.19
C PRO A 129 -4.81 4.49 23.56
N TRP A 130 -5.37 4.35 22.37
CA TRP A 130 -5.20 3.20 21.51
C TRP A 130 -4.00 3.43 20.58
N ARG A 131 -2.87 2.77 20.88
CA ARG A 131 -1.71 2.76 19.99
C ARG A 131 -1.81 1.59 19.02
N ILE A 132 -1.77 1.90 17.71
CA ILE A 132 -1.73 0.92 16.63
C ILE A 132 -0.35 1.00 15.99
N ASP A 133 0.45 -0.07 16.12
CA ASP A 133 1.77 -0.18 15.50
C ASP A 133 1.69 -0.93 14.15
N PHE A 134 2.39 -0.41 13.15
CA PHE A 134 2.52 -0.99 11.82
C PHE A 134 3.97 -1.39 11.60
N GLN A 135 4.20 -2.58 11.06
CA GLN A 135 5.56 -3.00 10.69
C GLN A 135 5.99 -2.28 9.42
N PRO A 136 7.08 -1.49 9.44
CA PRO A 136 7.61 -0.88 8.23
C PRO A 136 8.29 -1.92 7.36
N ASN A 137 8.47 -1.60 6.08
CA ASN A 137 9.31 -2.34 5.16
C ASN A 137 10.28 -1.39 4.45
N ALA A 138 11.20 -1.96 3.66
CA ALA A 138 12.15 -1.17 2.87
C ALA A 138 11.60 -0.75 1.49
N GLU A 139 10.33 -1.05 1.20
CA GLU A 139 9.72 -0.73 -0.08
C GLU A 139 9.42 0.76 -0.17
N LYS A 140 9.45 1.29 -1.39
CA LYS A 140 9.18 2.70 -1.65
C LYS A 140 7.73 2.87 -2.12
N PRO A 141 6.87 3.59 -1.39
CA PRO A 141 5.51 3.84 -1.83
C PRO A 141 5.48 4.54 -3.19
N GLY A 142 4.58 4.05 -4.06
CA GLY A 142 4.42 4.50 -5.44
C GLY A 142 5.30 3.77 -6.46
N THR A 143 6.01 2.70 -6.05
CA THR A 143 6.82 1.85 -6.93
C THR A 143 6.26 0.44 -7.13
N GLY A 144 5.20 0.09 -6.39
CA GLY A 144 4.54 -1.20 -6.45
C GLY A 144 3.51 -1.35 -7.58
N GLY A 145 2.98 -2.56 -7.72
CA GLY A 145 1.96 -2.94 -8.70
C GLY A 145 0.51 -2.76 -8.24
N LEU A 146 -0.46 -3.08 -9.10
CA LEU A 146 -1.88 -2.74 -8.88
C LEU A 146 -2.53 -3.49 -7.69
N LEU A 147 -2.15 -4.75 -7.42
CA LEU A 147 -2.51 -5.52 -6.22
C LEU A 147 -1.51 -6.69 -6.00
N PRO A 148 -1.22 -7.10 -4.76
CA PRO A 148 -0.58 -8.38 -4.47
C PRO A 148 -1.38 -9.55 -5.05
N SER A 149 -0.70 -10.64 -5.41
CA SER A 149 -1.39 -11.89 -5.78
C SER A 149 -2.08 -12.51 -4.55
N PRO A 150 -3.08 -13.40 -4.72
CA PRO A 150 -3.66 -14.14 -3.60
C PRO A 150 -2.60 -14.86 -2.74
N PHE A 151 -1.52 -15.34 -3.37
CA PHE A 151 -0.42 -15.98 -2.66
C PHE A 151 0.42 -14.96 -1.87
N ALA A 152 0.67 -13.78 -2.43
CA ALA A 152 1.34 -12.70 -1.71
C ALA A 152 0.51 -12.24 -0.50
N TYR A 153 -0.82 -12.16 -0.62
CA TYR A 153 -1.70 -11.91 0.53
C TYR A 153 -1.59 -12.99 1.60
N PHE A 154 -1.52 -14.27 1.21
CA PHE A 154 -1.29 -15.36 2.15
C PHE A 154 0.05 -15.20 2.89
N GLN A 155 1.14 -14.86 2.16
CA GLN A 155 2.45 -14.61 2.78
C GLN A 155 2.40 -13.45 3.78
N MET A 156 1.73 -12.35 3.42
CA MET A 156 1.53 -11.20 4.30
C MET A 156 0.76 -11.60 5.57
N ALA A 157 -0.35 -12.32 5.42
CA ALA A 157 -1.14 -12.80 6.55
C ALA A 157 -0.33 -13.73 7.47
N ALA A 158 0.42 -14.67 6.90
CA ALA A 158 1.28 -15.57 7.67
C ALA A 158 2.34 -14.81 8.49
N ARG A 159 2.98 -13.80 7.89
CA ARG A 159 3.94 -12.92 8.60
C ARG A 159 3.26 -12.11 9.69
N SER A 160 2.12 -11.48 9.41
CA SER A 160 1.37 -10.70 10.40
C SER A 160 0.93 -11.54 11.59
N VAL A 161 0.52 -12.80 11.37
CA VAL A 161 0.19 -13.74 12.44
C VAL A 161 1.44 -14.08 13.26
N ALA A 162 2.56 -14.40 12.61
CA ALA A 162 3.81 -14.67 13.32
C ALA A 162 4.25 -13.47 14.19
N ASP A 163 4.25 -12.26 13.63
CA ASP A 163 4.63 -11.04 14.33
C ASP A 163 3.68 -10.72 15.50
N ALA A 164 2.38 -10.93 15.33
CA ALA A 164 1.40 -10.69 16.39
C ALA A 164 1.63 -11.65 17.56
N ILE A 165 1.89 -12.91 17.26
CA ILE A 165 2.14 -13.93 18.26
C ILE A 165 3.46 -13.69 18.98
N ASP A 166 4.52 -13.29 18.28
CA ASP A 166 5.80 -12.94 18.91
C ASP A 166 5.65 -11.72 19.85
N ARG A 167 4.84 -10.71 19.48
CA ARG A 167 4.54 -9.58 20.36
C ARG A 167 3.80 -10.00 21.64
N ASP A 168 2.73 -10.79 21.51
CA ASP A 168 1.87 -11.17 22.63
C ASP A 168 2.48 -12.27 23.53
N LEU A 169 3.34 -13.14 22.98
CA LEU A 169 4.04 -14.20 23.71
C LEU A 169 5.45 -13.79 24.18
N SER A 170 5.81 -12.50 24.09
CA SER A 170 7.05 -11.95 24.67
C SER A 170 7.15 -12.11 26.20
N LEU A 171 6.08 -12.57 26.85
CA LEU A 171 6.07 -12.96 28.26
C LEU A 171 6.66 -14.37 28.38
N GLU A 172 7.99 -14.43 28.58
CA GLU A 172 8.78 -15.60 29.00
C GLU A 172 8.49 -16.91 28.23
N ALA A 173 9.08 -17.07 27.04
CA ALA A 173 9.13 -18.38 26.39
C ALA A 173 10.27 -19.25 26.99
N PRO A 174 9.98 -20.42 27.58
CA PRO A 174 10.98 -21.27 28.19
C PRO A 174 11.71 -22.09 27.13
N GLY A 175 12.95 -21.70 26.81
CA GLY A 175 13.90 -22.55 26.08
C GLY A 175 13.62 -22.75 24.58
N SER A 176 14.65 -23.15 23.84
CA SER A 176 14.58 -23.41 22.40
C SER A 176 13.54 -24.50 22.07
N HIS A 177 12.53 -24.17 21.27
CA HIS A 177 11.60 -25.12 20.69
C HIS A 177 12.23 -25.89 19.52
N TRP A 178 12.24 -27.22 19.65
CA TRP A 178 12.65 -28.15 18.60
C TRP A 178 11.46 -28.57 17.74
N LEU A 179 11.62 -28.46 16.43
CA LEU A 179 10.62 -28.87 15.46
C LEU A 179 10.40 -30.40 15.53
N PRO A 180 9.15 -30.91 15.51
CA PRO A 180 8.92 -32.36 15.46
C PRO A 180 9.51 -33.03 14.22
N ASP A 181 10.08 -34.23 14.38
CA ASP A 181 10.80 -35.00 13.33
C ASP A 181 10.06 -35.11 12.00
N ARG A 182 8.72 -35.25 12.05
CA ARG A 182 7.86 -35.33 10.86
C ARG A 182 8.02 -34.14 9.90
N PHE A 183 8.47 -32.99 10.40
CA PHE A 183 8.65 -31.77 9.60
C PHE A 183 10.12 -31.50 9.21
N HIS A 184 11.09 -32.21 9.80
CA HIS A 184 12.52 -31.99 9.53
C HIS A 184 12.87 -32.09 8.05
N SER A 185 12.34 -33.11 7.37
CA SER A 185 12.61 -33.31 5.93
C SER A 185 12.14 -32.14 5.05
N GLY A 186 11.06 -31.46 5.46
CA GLY A 186 10.55 -30.27 4.79
C GLY A 186 11.40 -29.03 5.08
N PHE A 187 11.72 -28.81 6.35
CA PHE A 187 12.53 -27.66 6.79
C PHE A 187 13.97 -27.72 6.26
N ASN A 188 14.60 -28.90 6.32
CA ASN A 188 15.94 -29.11 5.75
C ASN A 188 15.97 -28.84 4.24
N ARG A 189 14.91 -29.20 3.51
CA ARG A 189 14.81 -28.92 2.06
C ARG A 189 14.71 -27.43 1.75
N LEU A 190 14.13 -26.65 2.65
CA LEU A 190 13.98 -25.20 2.52
C LEU A 190 15.17 -24.42 3.12
N GLY A 191 16.10 -25.11 3.79
CA GLY A 191 17.22 -24.50 4.50
C GLY A 191 16.80 -23.75 5.76
N LEU A 192 15.75 -24.22 6.44
CA LEU A 192 15.19 -23.62 7.65
C LEU A 192 15.76 -24.28 8.91
N PRO A 193 15.96 -23.53 10.01
CA PRO A 193 16.49 -24.08 11.26
C PRO A 193 15.49 -25.04 11.92
N LEU A 194 15.98 -26.12 12.55
CA LEU A 194 15.15 -27.09 13.28
C LEU A 194 14.92 -26.71 14.75
N ALA A 195 15.72 -25.79 15.27
CA ALA A 195 15.56 -25.19 16.58
C ALA A 195 15.29 -23.70 16.44
N ALA A 196 14.30 -23.20 17.18
CA ALA A 196 13.97 -21.77 17.24
C ALA A 196 13.43 -21.42 18.62
N PRO A 197 13.39 -20.15 19.04
CA PRO A 197 12.88 -19.75 20.35
C PRO A 197 11.43 -20.19 20.62
N SER A 198 10.60 -20.32 19.57
CA SER A 198 9.22 -20.82 19.69
C SER A 198 8.76 -21.53 18.40
N PRO A 199 7.64 -22.28 18.43
CA PRO A 199 6.99 -22.77 17.21
C PRO A 199 6.67 -21.67 16.18
N PHE A 200 6.47 -20.43 16.63
CA PHE A 200 6.09 -19.31 15.77
C PHE A 200 7.27 -18.72 14.99
N HIS A 201 8.47 -18.79 15.56
CA HIS A 201 9.69 -18.46 14.83
C HIS A 201 9.93 -19.43 13.66
N HIS A 202 9.51 -20.68 13.77
CA HIS A 202 9.52 -21.63 12.64
C HIS A 202 8.54 -21.22 11.53
N LEU A 203 7.36 -20.70 11.90
CA LEU A 203 6.38 -20.18 10.95
C LEU A 203 6.87 -18.90 10.25
N ALA A 204 7.47 -17.97 11.01
CA ALA A 204 8.07 -16.75 10.47
C ALA A 204 9.18 -17.09 9.45
N ALA A 205 10.13 -17.94 9.84
CA ALA A 205 11.21 -18.38 8.96
C ALA A 205 10.69 -19.07 7.70
N LEU A 206 9.64 -19.89 7.82
CA LEU A 206 8.97 -20.49 6.67
C LEU A 206 8.34 -19.44 5.75
N ALA A 207 7.61 -18.47 6.31
CA ALA A 207 6.95 -17.41 5.56
C ALA A 207 7.96 -16.52 4.81
N ASP A 208 9.13 -16.26 5.40
CA ASP A 208 10.23 -15.53 4.77
C ASP A 208 10.89 -16.29 3.62
N ARG A 209 10.87 -17.62 3.70
CA ARG A 209 11.47 -18.49 2.69
C ARG A 209 10.53 -18.86 1.55
N LEU A 210 9.23 -18.55 1.66
CA LEU A 210 8.27 -18.82 0.59
C LEU A 210 8.63 -18.02 -0.67
N PRO A 211 8.75 -18.67 -1.84
CA PRO A 211 9.08 -17.98 -3.08
C PRO A 211 7.93 -17.05 -3.50
N PRO A 212 8.20 -15.92 -4.16
CA PRO A 212 7.16 -14.97 -4.59
C PRO A 212 6.17 -15.57 -5.62
N ASN A 213 6.59 -16.64 -6.32
CA ASN A 213 5.73 -17.40 -7.21
C ASN A 213 5.45 -18.78 -6.58
N PRO A 214 4.18 -19.15 -6.30
CA PRO A 214 3.84 -20.45 -5.72
C PRO A 214 4.16 -21.64 -6.63
N HIS A 215 4.37 -21.38 -7.92
CA HIS A 215 4.79 -22.37 -8.91
C HIS A 215 6.30 -22.39 -9.15
N ALA A 216 7.05 -21.44 -8.59
CA ALA A 216 8.50 -21.49 -8.66
C ALA A 216 8.99 -22.68 -7.85
N ARG A 217 9.56 -23.67 -8.55
CA ARG A 217 10.17 -24.81 -7.88
C ARG A 217 11.50 -24.39 -7.28
N ASN A 218 11.69 -24.69 -6.00
CA ASN A 218 13.03 -24.84 -5.48
C ASN A 218 13.70 -25.97 -6.26
N ALA A 219 14.83 -25.66 -6.92
CA ALA A 219 15.62 -26.59 -7.73
C ALA A 219 16.00 -27.88 -6.98
N ALA A 220 15.89 -27.90 -5.65
CA ALA A 220 16.13 -29.04 -4.78
C ALA A 220 15.04 -30.14 -4.78
N SER A 221 13.89 -29.96 -5.45
CA SER A 221 12.79 -30.95 -5.45
C SER A 221 12.56 -31.55 -6.84
N GLY A 222 13.31 -32.60 -7.16
CA GLY A 222 13.24 -33.35 -8.42
C GLY A 222 11.93 -34.13 -8.69
N ARG A 223 10.75 -33.57 -8.41
CA ARG A 223 9.46 -34.17 -8.79
C ARG A 223 8.74 -33.34 -9.85
N THR A 224 8.64 -33.90 -11.04
CA THR A 224 7.86 -33.36 -12.16
C THR A 224 6.35 -33.57 -11.94
N CYS A 225 5.60 -32.51 -11.61
CA CYS A 225 4.19 -32.47 -11.98
C CYS A 225 4.09 -32.52 -13.51
N ARG A 226 3.45 -33.57 -14.04
CA ARG A 226 3.00 -33.59 -15.43
C ARG A 226 1.99 -32.45 -15.62
N PRO A 227 2.09 -31.66 -16.70
CA PRO A 227 1.01 -30.74 -17.04
C PRO A 227 -0.27 -31.54 -17.24
N ARG A 228 -1.36 -31.12 -16.59
CA ARG A 228 -2.70 -31.58 -16.95
C ARG A 228 -2.89 -31.21 -18.42
N ALA A 229 -3.14 -32.21 -19.27
CA ALA A 229 -3.44 -32.00 -20.68
C ALA A 229 -4.56 -30.96 -20.78
N GLY A 230 -4.28 -29.83 -21.43
CA GLY A 230 -5.26 -28.79 -21.67
C GLY A 230 -6.40 -29.35 -22.51
N LEU A 231 -7.64 -29.05 -22.11
CA LEU A 231 -8.77 -29.12 -23.02
C LEU A 231 -8.50 -28.12 -24.15
N ALA A 232 -8.34 -28.64 -25.37
CA ALA A 232 -8.28 -27.82 -26.58
C ALA A 232 -9.59 -27.01 -26.72
N PRO A 233 -9.53 -25.75 -27.18
CA PRO A 233 -10.73 -25.00 -27.52
C PRO A 233 -11.39 -25.65 -28.74
N ARG A 234 -12.67 -26.02 -28.62
CA ARG A 234 -13.49 -26.40 -29.78
C ARG A 234 -13.64 -25.18 -30.68
N SER A 235 -13.21 -25.31 -31.92
CA SER A 235 -13.54 -24.40 -33.01
C SER A 235 -15.00 -24.60 -33.38
N ASP A 236 -15.89 -23.72 -32.94
CA ASP A 236 -17.23 -23.62 -33.51
C ASP A 236 -17.16 -22.76 -34.78
N GLY A 237 -16.94 -23.45 -35.90
CA GLY A 237 -17.28 -22.96 -37.22
C GLY A 237 -18.70 -23.40 -37.58
N ARG A 238 -19.60 -22.44 -37.71
CA ARG A 238 -20.81 -22.41 -38.59
C ARG A 238 -20.99 -20.91 -38.90
N GLY A 239 -21.04 -20.48 -40.16
CA GLY A 239 -21.92 -20.97 -41.22
C GLY A 239 -23.08 -20.00 -41.28
#